data_AF-A0ABD2ZWB8-F1
#
_entry.id   AF-A0ABD2ZWB8-F1
#
_cell.length_a   1.000
_cell.length_b   1.000
_cell.length_c   1.000
_cell.angle_alpha   90.00
_cell.angle_beta   90.00
_cell.angle_gamma   90.00
#
_symmetry.space_group_name_H-M   'P 1'
#
loop_
_entity.id
_entity.type
_entity.pdbx_description
1 polymer ?
#
loop_
_entity_poly.entity_id
_entity_poly.type
_entity_poly.pdbx_seq_one_letter_code
_entity_poly.pdbx_strand_id
1 'polypeptide(L)'
;GFRYQNVEALSLSLYRFSHPVCFREEDGRRYLIHPVVEVVDRYATSTRVAHLDKLEGFVSLFQRRSHVKNDSVLIEDSQLYRFAHKVASFKMSSNHEKGAPEGSFELDPQSLPAVTPFELHC
;
A
#
# COMPACT_ATOMS: atom_id res chain seq x y z
N GLY A 1 -31.00 6.86 10.05
CA GLY A 1 -30.03 7.67 9.28
C GLY A 1 -28.76 7.77 10.08
N PHE A 2 -27.75 6.97 9.73
CA PHE A 2 -26.47 7.00 10.44
C PHE A 2 -25.58 8.07 9.82
N ARG A 3 -25.28 9.08 10.64
CA ARG A 3 -24.45 10.23 10.32
C ARG A 3 -23.00 9.76 10.36
N TYR A 4 -22.34 9.70 9.21
CA TYR A 4 -20.89 9.46 9.11
C TYR A 4 -20.15 10.69 9.65
N GLN A 5 -19.96 10.75 10.97
CA GLN A 5 -19.04 11.68 11.61
C GLN A 5 -17.80 10.91 12.06
N ASN A 6 -16.86 10.73 11.13
CA ASN A 6 -15.44 10.56 11.46
C ASN A 6 -14.59 10.84 10.21
N VAL A 7 -14.44 12.12 9.88
CA VAL A 7 -13.61 12.57 8.76
C VAL A 7 -12.11 12.64 9.10
N GLU A 8 -11.68 12.16 10.27
CA GLU A 8 -10.25 12.14 10.67
C GLU A 8 -9.64 10.73 10.82
N ALA A 9 -10.42 9.65 10.67
CA ALA A 9 -9.91 8.28 10.83
C ALA A 9 -9.75 7.49 9.51
N LEU A 10 -10.09 8.08 8.36
CA LEU A 10 -10.13 7.34 7.08
C LEU A 10 -8.80 7.35 6.31
N SER A 11 -7.81 8.16 6.69
CA SER A 11 -6.49 8.26 6.01
C SER A 11 -5.48 7.14 6.36
N LEU A 12 -5.85 6.12 7.15
CA LEU A 12 -4.87 5.17 7.73
C LEU A 12 -5.17 3.69 7.44
N SER A 13 -6.06 3.37 6.52
CA SER A 13 -6.34 1.96 6.22
C SER A 13 -5.48 1.48 5.06
N LEU A 14 -4.28 0.98 5.41
CA LEU A 14 -3.46 0.22 4.48
C LEU A 14 -4.00 -1.21 4.37
N TYR A 15 -3.96 -1.76 3.16
CA TYR A 15 -4.40 -3.13 2.90
C TYR A 15 -3.42 -3.87 2.01
N ARG A 16 -3.26 -5.15 2.29
CA ARG A 16 -2.51 -6.08 1.44
C ARG A 16 -3.45 -6.72 0.43
N PHE A 17 -3.03 -6.79 -0.83
CA PHE A 17 -3.77 -7.53 -1.85
C PHE A 17 -3.60 -9.05 -1.72
N SER A 18 -4.68 -9.80 -1.99
CA SER A 18 -4.74 -11.26 -1.89
C SER A 18 -3.89 -11.97 -2.92
N HIS A 19 -3.81 -11.42 -4.13
CA HIS A 19 -3.03 -12.00 -5.22
C HIS A 19 -1.72 -11.23 -5.40
N PRO A 20 -0.60 -11.94 -5.59
CA PRO A 20 0.66 -11.28 -5.91
C PRO A 20 0.58 -10.67 -7.31
N VAL A 21 1.32 -9.58 -7.50
CA VAL A 21 1.52 -8.92 -8.79
C VAL A 21 2.95 -9.19 -9.23
N CYS A 22 3.12 -9.54 -10.51
CA CYS A 22 4.45 -9.66 -11.11
C CYS A 22 5.04 -8.27 -11.34
N PHE A 23 6.09 -7.95 -10.60
CA PHE A 23 6.94 -6.81 -10.84
C PHE A 23 8.11 -7.23 -11.74
N ARG A 24 8.45 -6.42 -12.74
CA ARG A 24 9.56 -6.69 -13.66
C ARG A 24 10.58 -5.57 -13.51
N GLU A 25 11.83 -5.95 -13.22
CA GLU A 25 12.97 -5.03 -13.21
C GLU A 25 13.57 -4.86 -14.61
N GLU A 26 14.37 -3.80 -14.79
CA GLU A 26 15.04 -3.48 -16.06
C GLU A 26 16.02 -4.57 -16.49
N ASP A 27 16.61 -5.31 -15.55
CA ASP A 27 17.51 -6.44 -15.80
C ASP A 27 16.77 -7.72 -16.25
N GLY A 28 15.44 -7.67 -16.35
CA GLY A 28 14.58 -8.78 -16.78
C GLY A 28 14.13 -9.69 -15.63
N ARG A 29 14.60 -9.49 -14.40
CA ARG A 29 14.13 -10.26 -13.24
C ARG A 29 12.66 -9.98 -12.95
N ARG A 30 11.98 -11.00 -12.46
CA ARG A 30 10.55 -10.96 -12.13
C ARG A 30 10.37 -11.35 -10.68
N TYR A 31 9.57 -10.57 -9.96
CA TYR A 31 9.25 -10.81 -8.57
C TYR A 31 7.75 -10.83 -8.39
N LEU A 32 7.26 -11.79 -7.62
CA LEU A 32 5.89 -11.78 -7.17
C LEU A 32 5.84 -11.04 -5.84
N ILE A 33 5.17 -9.89 -5.83
CA ILE A 33 4.99 -9.08 -4.62
C ILE A 33 3.51 -9.05 -4.27
N HIS A 34 3.17 -9.04 -2.98
CA HIS A 34 1.81 -8.71 -2.55
C HIS A 34 1.73 -7.20 -2.33
N PRO A 35 1.07 -6.43 -3.21
CA PRO A 35 1.00 -4.99 -3.04
C PRO A 35 0.37 -4.60 -1.71
N VAL A 36 0.96 -3.61 -1.06
CA VAL A 36 0.31 -2.85 0.02
C VAL A 36 -0.20 -1.56 -0.60
N VAL A 37 -1.46 -1.26 -0.34
CA VAL A 37 -2.12 -0.06 -0.86
C VAL A 37 -2.76 0.73 0.26
N GLU A 38 -2.79 2.04 0.12
CA GLU A 38 -3.54 2.94 0.96
C GLU A 38 -4.93 3.17 0.37
N VAL A 39 -5.98 3.04 1.17
CA VAL A 39 -7.29 3.55 0.79
C VAL A 39 -7.29 5.07 0.92
N VAL A 40 -7.39 5.75 -0.22
CA VAL A 40 -7.38 7.21 -0.32
C VAL A 40 -8.79 7.76 -0.18
N ASP A 41 -9.76 7.12 -0.84
CA ASP A 41 -11.16 7.57 -0.85
C ASP A 41 -12.11 6.39 -1.09
N ARG A 42 -13.36 6.52 -0.65
CA ARG A 42 -14.42 5.53 -0.86
C ARG A 42 -15.62 6.19 -1.52
N TYR A 43 -16.03 5.61 -2.65
CA TYR A 43 -17.23 5.98 -3.38
C TYR A 43 -18.33 4.93 -3.17
N ALA A 44 -19.53 5.20 -3.68
CA ALA A 44 -20.69 4.34 -3.51
C ALA A 44 -20.57 2.96 -4.16
N THR A 45 -19.72 2.83 -5.19
CA THR A 45 -19.54 1.58 -5.96
C THR A 45 -18.07 1.22 -6.16
N SER A 46 -17.15 2.01 -5.61
CA SER A 46 -15.72 1.82 -5.84
C SER A 46 -14.88 2.44 -4.72
N THR A 47 -13.65 1.99 -4.60
CA THR A 47 -12.66 2.49 -3.63
C THR A 47 -11.41 2.94 -4.38
N ARG A 48 -10.97 4.17 -4.14
CA ARG A 48 -9.69 4.68 -4.68
C ARG A 48 -8.56 4.27 -3.76
N VAL A 49 -7.57 3.61 -4.33
CA VAL A 49 -6.37 3.17 -3.62
C VAL A 49 -5.10 3.73 -4.25
N ALA A 50 -4.08 3.99 -3.46
CA ALA A 50 -2.74 4.34 -3.91
C ALA A 50 -1.76 3.23 -3.57
N HIS A 51 -0.89 2.86 -4.51
CA HIS A 51 0.17 1.89 -4.26
C HIS A 51 1.27 2.49 -3.39
N LEU A 52 1.83 1.67 -2.50
CA LEU A 52 2.98 2.04 -1.69
C LEU A 52 4.23 1.29 -2.15
N ASP A 53 5.35 2.01 -2.22
CA ASP A 53 6.69 1.46 -2.43
C ASP A 53 7.49 1.49 -1.14
N LYS A 54 8.32 0.45 -0.97
CA LYS A 54 9.28 0.39 0.14
C LYS A 54 10.38 1.43 -0.11
N LEU A 55 10.70 2.21 0.91
CA LEU A 55 11.84 3.14 0.85
C LEU A 55 13.16 2.37 0.95
N GLU A 56 14.08 2.67 0.03
CA GLU A 56 15.43 2.09 0.05
C GLU A 56 16.14 2.42 1.37
N GLY A 57 16.88 1.45 1.92
CA GLY A 57 17.60 1.59 3.19
C GLY A 57 16.73 1.39 4.45
N PHE A 58 15.40 1.27 4.33
CA PHE A 58 14.50 1.01 5.46
C PHE A 58 13.90 -0.38 5.38
N VAL A 59 13.68 -1.03 6.54
CA VAL A 59 13.06 -2.35 6.58
C VAL A 59 11.54 -2.27 6.41
N SER A 60 10.93 -1.29 7.08
CA SER A 60 9.48 -1.18 7.29
C SER A 60 8.88 0.14 6.80
N LEU A 61 9.65 1.06 6.20
CA LEU A 61 9.10 2.32 5.71
C LEU A 61 8.65 2.23 4.27
N PHE A 62 7.46 2.74 4.02
CA PHE A 62 6.82 2.78 2.71
C PHE A 62 6.31 4.17 2.41
N GLN A 63 6.25 4.55 1.14
CA GLN A 63 5.69 5.82 0.69
C GLN A 63 4.84 5.58 -0.56
N ARG A 64 3.90 6.49 -0.85
CA ARG A 64 3.11 6.43 -2.08
C ARG A 64 4.03 6.38 -3.29
N ARG A 65 3.81 5.39 -4.16
CA ARG A 65 4.44 5.31 -5.48
C ARG A 65 4.06 6.57 -6.25
N SER A 66 5.10 7.34 -6.59
CA SER A 66 5.15 8.62 -7.32
C SER A 66 4.05 9.69 -7.07
N HIS A 67 4.51 10.94 -6.93
CA HIS A 67 3.68 12.15 -6.80
C HIS A 67 2.94 12.56 -8.09
N VAL A 68 2.80 11.69 -9.09
CA VAL A 68 1.97 11.98 -10.25
C VAL A 68 0.53 11.75 -9.84
N LYS A 69 -0.33 12.78 -10.00
CA LYS A 69 -1.76 12.82 -9.62
C LYS A 69 -2.62 11.60 -9.98
N ASN A 70 -2.10 10.64 -10.74
CA ASN A 70 -2.79 9.47 -11.28
C ASN A 70 -2.29 8.10 -10.81
N ASP A 71 -1.37 7.99 -9.84
CA ASP A 71 -0.93 6.67 -9.32
C ASP A 71 -1.96 5.99 -8.37
N SER A 72 -3.18 6.53 -8.34
CA SER A 72 -4.31 5.93 -7.65
C SER A 72 -5.21 5.16 -8.60
N VAL A 73 -5.58 3.95 -8.21
CA VAL A 73 -6.43 3.04 -8.97
C VAL A 73 -7.81 2.98 -8.32
N LEU A 74 -8.87 2.93 -9.13
CA LEU A 74 -10.21 2.64 -8.66
C LEU A 74 -10.44 1.13 -8.65
N ILE A 75 -10.82 0.60 -7.49
CA ILE A 75 -11.23 -0.78 -7.31
C ILE A 75 -12.75 -0.78 -7.18
N GLU A 76 -13.44 -1.35 -8.16
CA GLU A 76 -14.88 -1.55 -8.09
C GLU A 76 -15.26 -2.41 -6.88
N ASP A 77 -16.47 -2.23 -6.35
CA ASP A 77 -16.93 -2.98 -5.17
C ASP A 77 -16.96 -4.50 -5.42
N SER A 78 -17.23 -4.89 -6.67
CA SER A 78 -17.14 -6.29 -7.13
C SER A 78 -15.73 -6.87 -7.01
N GLN A 79 -14.70 -6.04 -6.90
CA GLN A 79 -13.29 -6.41 -6.82
C GLN A 79 -12.71 -6.22 -5.41
N LEU A 80 -13.52 -5.91 -4.39
CA LEU A 80 -13.05 -5.75 -3.01
C LEU A 80 -12.46 -7.05 -2.42
N TYR A 81 -12.79 -8.22 -2.98
CA TYR A 81 -12.16 -9.49 -2.62
C TYR A 81 -10.64 -9.49 -2.88
N ARG A 82 -10.12 -8.52 -3.64
CA ARG A 82 -8.68 -8.30 -3.80
C ARG A 82 -8.02 -7.83 -2.51
N PHE A 83 -8.74 -7.21 -1.58
CA PHE A 83 -8.21 -6.87 -0.26
C PHE A 83 -8.20 -8.12 0.63
N ALA A 84 -7.02 -8.57 1.05
CA ALA A 84 -6.90 -9.73 1.94
C ALA A 84 -7.00 -9.30 3.41
N HIS A 85 -6.10 -8.43 3.85
CA HIS A 85 -5.99 -8.02 5.25
C HIS A 85 -5.70 -6.53 5.35
N LYS A 86 -6.25 -5.91 6.39
CA LYS A 86 -5.80 -4.59 6.84
C LYS A 86 -4.40 -4.73 7.42
N VAL A 87 -3.49 -3.88 6.99
CA VAL A 87 -2.11 -3.83 7.48
C VAL A 87 -2.06 -2.90 8.68
N ALA A 88 -1.44 -3.36 9.77
CA ALA A 88 -1.14 -2.50 10.91
C ALA A 88 -0.02 -1.52 10.51
N SER A 89 -0.29 -0.23 10.61
CA SER A 89 0.62 0.81 10.15
C SER A 89 0.54 2.08 10.99
N PHE A 90 1.69 2.74 11.12
CA PHE A 90 1.81 4.06 11.73
C PHE A 90 2.24 5.06 10.67
N LYS A 91 1.48 6.14 10.51
CA LYS A 91 1.88 7.24 9.63
C LYS A 91 2.88 8.11 10.38
N MET A 92 4.07 8.29 9.81
CA MET A 92 5.05 9.20 10.40
C MET A 92 4.55 10.64 10.25
N SER A 93 4.34 11.31 11.38
CA SER A 93 4.12 12.75 11.41
C SER A 93 5.46 13.46 11.19
N SER A 94 5.41 14.66 10.60
CA SER A 94 6.57 15.45 10.19
C SER A 94 7.59 15.80 11.30
N ASN A 95 7.32 15.44 12.56
CA ASN A 95 8.01 15.95 13.75
C ASN A 95 8.93 14.96 14.46
N HIS A 96 9.14 13.74 13.95
CA HIS A 96 10.02 12.77 14.62
C HIS A 96 11.34 12.50 13.91
N GLU A 97 12.40 12.75 14.67
CA GLU A 97 13.79 12.35 14.52
C GLU A 97 13.95 10.93 13.94
N LYS A 98 14.39 10.82 12.66
CA LYS A 98 15.19 9.71 12.09
C LYS A 98 15.20 9.71 10.55
N GLY A 99 15.47 10.85 9.90
CA GLY A 99 15.78 10.86 8.45
C GLY A 99 14.73 10.24 7.50
N ALA A 100 13.52 9.98 7.99
CA ALA A 100 12.44 9.40 7.21
C ALA A 100 11.69 10.53 6.47
N PRO A 101 11.36 10.36 5.19
CA PRO A 101 10.61 11.35 4.44
C PRO A 101 9.22 11.57 5.06
N GLU A 102 8.76 12.82 5.05
CA GLU A 102 7.41 13.18 5.47
C GLU A 102 6.35 12.41 4.65
N GLY A 103 5.30 11.93 5.32
CA GLY A 103 4.22 11.18 4.67
C GLY A 103 4.56 9.72 4.38
N SER A 104 5.63 9.19 4.97
CA SER A 104 5.92 7.76 4.99
C SER A 104 5.06 7.00 6.01
N PHE A 105 4.89 5.71 5.76
CA PHE A 105 4.18 4.76 6.60
C PHE A 105 5.16 3.72 7.11
N GLU A 106 5.23 3.56 8.43
CA GLU A 106 5.91 2.43 9.06
C GLU A 106 4.92 1.27 9.18
N LEU A 107 5.24 0.16 8.51
CA LEU A 107 4.47 -1.08 8.59
C LEU A 107 5.05 -1.99 9.67
N ASP A 108 4.19 -2.75 10.35
CA ASP A 108 4.66 -3.84 11.21
C ASP A 108 5.52 -4.82 10.37
N PRO A 109 6.76 -5.15 10.81
CA PRO A 109 7.61 -6.14 10.16
C PRO A 109 6.91 -7.48 9.85
N GLN A 110 5.94 -7.90 10.67
CA GLN A 110 5.16 -9.13 10.46
C GLN A 110 4.11 -8.98 9.34
N SER A 111 3.78 -7.74 8.98
CA SER A 111 2.84 -7.42 7.90
C SER A 111 3.53 -7.14 6.56
N LEU A 112 4.87 -7.22 6.51
CA LEU A 112 5.62 -6.95 5.29
C LEU A 112 5.34 -8.00 4.21
N PRO A 113 5.23 -7.59 2.94
CA PRO A 113 5.09 -8.54 1.85
C PRO A 113 6.33 -9.42 1.79
N ALA A 114 6.13 -10.74 1.89
CA ALA A 114 7.18 -11.70 1.62
C ALA A 114 7.60 -11.56 0.15
N VAL A 115 8.82 -11.09 -0.08
CA VAL A 115 9.42 -11.12 -1.43
C VAL A 115 9.91 -12.55 -1.61
N THR A 116 9.16 -13.35 -2.35
CA THR A 116 9.62 -14.66 -2.78
C THR A 116 10.30 -14.48 -4.14
N PRO A 117 11.64 -14.58 -4.23
CA PRO A 117 12.29 -14.67 -5.53
C PRO A 117 11.76 -15.94 -6.20
N PHE A 118 11.00 -15.77 -7.27
CA PHE A 118 10.53 -16.88 -8.09
C PHE A 118 11.70 -17.28 -9.01
N GLU A 119 12.55 -18.22 -8.58
CA GLU A 119 13.41 -18.97 -9.51
C GLU A 119 12.61 -20.05 -10.26
N LEU A 120 11.48 -19.67 -10.85
CA LEU A 120 10.76 -20.55 -11.78
C LEU A 120 10.82 -19.89 -13.15
N HIS A 121 11.70 -20.44 -13.99
CA HIS A 121 11.65 -20.29 -15.43
C HIS A 121 10.20 -20.42 -15.89
N CYS A 122 9.67 -19.35 -16.49
CA CYS A 122 8.41 -19.40 -17.23
C CYS A 122 8.57 -20.28 -18.47
#